data_AF-A0A200QJG0-F1
#
_entry.id   AF-A0A200QJG0-F1
#
_cell.length_a   1.000
_cell.length_b   1.000
_cell.length_c   1.000
_cell.angle_alpha   90.00
_cell.angle_beta   90.00
_cell.angle_gamma   90.00
#
_symmetry.space_group_name_H-M   'P 1'
#
loop_
_entity.id
_entity.type
_entity.pdbx_description
1 polymer ?
#
loop_
_entity_poly.entity_id
_entity_poly.type
_entity_poly.pdbx_seq_one_letter_code
_entity_poly.pdbx_strand_id
1 'polypeptide(L)'
;MMMLFLACIAVMVAPGLGLEENDAAAEAPSINEGLPPEPSQGFYDYLDNCTANVPAECGLEIVAALLKTEDVSYDCCENLIEMGKDCHDALVETIGTIDTFKSLASELPQRGSEVWNYCANLATAPSPSNY
;
A
#
# COMPACT_ATOMS: atom_id res chain seq x y z
N MET A 1 6.69 39.95 -21.40
CA MET A 1 5.51 39.66 -22.23
C MET A 1 4.41 39.11 -21.30
N MET A 2 3.86 39.92 -20.39
CA MET A 2 2.62 40.70 -20.51
C MET A 2 1.37 39.89 -20.94
N MET A 3 0.63 39.45 -19.92
CA MET A 3 -0.84 39.35 -19.80
C MET A 3 -1.69 38.81 -20.96
N LEU A 4 -2.31 37.64 -20.73
CA LEU A 4 -3.59 37.25 -21.33
C LEU A 4 -4.52 36.76 -20.22
N PHE A 5 -5.14 37.71 -19.50
CA PHE A 5 -6.26 37.47 -18.60
C PHE A 5 -7.38 38.46 -18.95
N LEU A 6 -8.36 38.04 -19.74
CA LEU A 6 -9.69 38.63 -19.96
C LEU A 6 -10.48 37.54 -20.72
N ALA A 7 -11.68 37.08 -20.39
CA ALA A 7 -12.76 37.44 -19.46
C ALA A 7 -13.58 36.12 -19.23
N CYS A 8 -14.50 35.92 -18.28
CA CYS A 8 -15.60 36.74 -17.81
C CYS A 8 -15.98 36.29 -16.40
N ILE A 9 -15.93 37.20 -15.43
CA ILE A 9 -16.63 37.01 -14.16
C ILE A 9 -18.06 37.50 -14.38
N ALA A 10 -19.00 36.57 -14.54
CA ALA A 10 -20.41 36.84 -14.30
C ALA A 10 -20.78 36.12 -13.01
N VAL A 11 -20.77 36.87 -11.91
CA VAL A 11 -21.35 36.44 -10.64
C VAL A 11 -22.85 36.33 -10.83
N MET A 12 -23.42 35.16 -10.54
CA MET A 12 -24.82 35.03 -10.18
C MET A 12 -24.87 34.30 -8.84
N VAL A 13 -25.09 35.06 -7.76
CA VAL A 13 -25.48 34.52 -6.47
C VAL A 13 -27.00 34.49 -6.43
N ALA A 14 -27.59 33.33 -6.17
CA ALA A 14 -28.94 33.21 -5.64
C ALA A 14 -28.87 32.37 -4.35
N PRO A 15 -29.52 32.78 -3.25
CA PRO A 15 -29.64 31.97 -2.05
C PRO A 15 -30.83 31.01 -2.23
N GLY A 16 -30.54 29.76 -2.56
CA GLY A 16 -31.54 28.71 -2.69
C GLY A 16 -31.10 27.49 -1.91
N LEU A 17 -31.90 27.09 -0.92
CA LEU A 17 -31.76 25.84 -0.19
C LEU A 17 -31.89 24.66 -1.17
N GLY A 18 -30.76 24.03 -1.47
CA GLY A 18 -30.68 22.73 -2.10
C GLY A 18 -29.49 22.02 -1.48
N LEU A 19 -29.76 21.03 -0.63
CA LEU A 19 -28.78 20.00 -0.33
C LEU A 19 -28.65 19.18 -1.62
N GLU A 20 -27.81 19.63 -2.53
CA GLU A 20 -27.26 18.74 -3.55
C GLU A 20 -26.15 17.97 -2.84
N GLU A 21 -26.55 16.83 -2.28
CA GLU A 21 -25.68 15.73 -1.92
C GLU A 21 -24.98 15.29 -3.21
N ASN A 22 -23.87 15.97 -3.53
CA ASN A 22 -22.92 15.43 -4.49
C ASN A 22 -22.13 14.36 -3.74
N ASP A 23 -22.72 13.17 -3.65
CA ASP A 23 -22.01 11.92 -3.48
C ASP A 23 -21.11 11.68 -4.70
N ALA A 24 -20.11 12.55 -4.87
CA ALA A 24 -18.84 12.13 -5.41
C ALA A 24 -18.07 11.61 -4.21
N ALA A 25 -18.43 10.40 -3.76
CA ALA A 25 -17.42 9.52 -3.20
C ALA A 25 -16.26 9.59 -4.19
N ALA A 26 -15.14 10.16 -3.77
CA ALA A 26 -13.91 10.06 -4.53
C ALA A 26 -13.75 8.57 -4.83
N GLU A 27 -13.91 8.18 -6.08
CA GLU A 27 -13.54 6.82 -6.48
C GLU A 27 -12.10 6.67 -6.05
N ALA A 28 -11.88 5.76 -5.10
CA ALA A 28 -10.53 5.37 -4.73
C ALA A 28 -9.80 5.02 -6.03
N PRO A 29 -8.56 5.50 -6.26
CA PRO A 29 -7.80 5.13 -7.43
C PRO A 29 -7.84 3.61 -7.58
N SER A 30 -8.29 3.15 -8.74
CA SER A 30 -8.32 1.73 -9.04
C SER A 30 -6.89 1.20 -8.94
N ILE A 31 -6.68 0.24 -8.04
CA ILE A 31 -5.39 -0.45 -7.77
C ILE A 31 -4.76 -1.10 -9.02
N ASN A 32 -5.48 -1.15 -10.13
CA ASN A 32 -5.01 -1.67 -11.42
C ASN A 32 -4.14 -0.69 -12.23
N GLU A 33 -4.02 0.58 -11.87
CA GLU A 33 -3.26 1.61 -12.63
C GLU A 33 -1.71 1.48 -12.49
N GLY A 34 -1.21 0.35 -11.98
CA GLY A 34 0.23 0.10 -11.84
C GLY A 34 0.66 -1.36 -11.70
N LEU A 35 -0.29 -2.30 -11.66
CA LEU A 35 0.01 -3.73 -11.64
C LEU A 35 0.17 -4.26 -13.07
N PRO A 36 1.08 -5.23 -13.31
CA PRO A 36 1.15 -5.91 -14.60
C PRO A 36 -0.14 -6.73 -14.88
N PRO A 37 -0.27 -7.34 -16.07
CA PRO A 37 -1.34 -8.31 -16.29
C PRO A 37 -1.29 -9.45 -15.28
N GLU A 38 -2.46 -9.92 -14.87
CA GLU A 38 -2.59 -10.98 -13.87
C GLU A 38 -1.86 -12.27 -14.31
N PRO A 39 -0.99 -12.85 -13.47
CA PRO A 39 -0.24 -14.06 -13.81
C PRO A 39 -1.12 -15.30 -14.02
N SER A 40 -2.19 -15.43 -13.23
CA SER A 40 -3.14 -16.53 -13.26
C SER A 40 -4.49 -16.06 -12.74
N GLN A 41 -5.57 -16.70 -13.18
CA GLN A 41 -6.92 -16.31 -12.79
C GLN A 41 -7.11 -16.32 -11.27
N GLY A 42 -7.51 -15.18 -10.71
CA GLY A 42 -7.82 -15.02 -9.28
C GLY A 42 -6.57 -14.82 -8.40
N PHE A 43 -5.41 -14.57 -9.00
CA PHE A 43 -4.20 -14.23 -8.28
C PHE A 43 -4.33 -12.89 -7.54
N TYR A 44 -4.95 -11.88 -8.15
CA TYR A 44 -5.15 -10.60 -7.44
C TYR A 44 -6.18 -10.69 -6.33
N ASP A 45 -7.25 -11.47 -6.52
CA ASP A 45 -8.20 -11.78 -5.43
C ASP A 45 -7.49 -12.46 -4.24
N TYR A 46 -6.52 -13.34 -4.51
CA TYR A 46 -5.70 -13.96 -3.47
C TYR A 46 -4.84 -12.93 -2.73
N LEU A 47 -4.17 -12.01 -3.43
CA LEU A 47 -3.37 -10.95 -2.80
C LEU A 47 -4.23 -9.95 -2.00
N ASP A 48 -5.43 -9.63 -2.50
CA ASP A 48 -6.39 -8.80 -1.79
C ASP A 48 -6.82 -9.48 -0.48
N ASN A 49 -7.09 -10.80 -0.51
CA ASN A 49 -7.39 -11.55 0.70
C ASN A 49 -6.20 -11.61 1.67
N CYS A 50 -4.96 -11.68 1.18
CA CYS A 50 -3.77 -11.60 2.03
C CYS A 50 -3.70 -10.30 2.82
N THR A 51 -4.07 -9.18 2.20
CA THR A 51 -3.91 -7.85 2.80
C THR A 51 -5.18 -7.33 3.50
N ALA A 52 -6.29 -8.07 3.47
CA ALA A 52 -7.60 -7.64 3.94
C ALA A 52 -7.63 -7.11 5.39
N ASN A 53 -6.75 -7.62 6.26
CA ASN A 53 -6.65 -7.20 7.67
C ASN A 53 -5.33 -6.48 8.00
N VAL A 54 -4.48 -6.22 7.00
CA VAL A 54 -3.21 -5.52 7.21
C VAL A 54 -3.45 -4.02 7.12
N PRO A 55 -3.18 -3.23 8.18
CA PRO A 55 -3.30 -1.78 8.12
C PRO A 55 -2.40 -1.20 7.02
N ALA A 56 -2.89 -0.16 6.34
CA ALA A 56 -2.13 0.47 5.25
C ALA A 56 -0.74 0.97 5.69
N GLU A 57 -0.64 1.50 6.91
CA GLU A 57 0.62 1.91 7.52
C GLU A 57 1.63 0.76 7.65
N CYS A 58 1.16 -0.44 8.03
CA CYS A 58 2.01 -1.62 8.09
C CYS A 58 2.45 -2.08 6.70
N GLY A 59 1.57 -1.99 5.69
CA GLY A 59 1.97 -2.21 4.30
C GLY A 59 3.10 -1.29 3.85
N LEU A 60 3.05 0.00 4.23
CA LEU A 60 4.11 0.97 3.93
C LEU A 60 5.43 0.64 4.64
N GLU A 61 5.39 0.31 5.93
CA GLU A 61 6.59 -0.08 6.70
C GLU A 61 7.25 -1.33 6.11
N ILE A 62 6.45 -2.34 5.73
CA ILE A 62 6.96 -3.57 5.11
C ILE A 62 7.66 -3.24 3.79
N VAL A 63 7.07 -2.39 2.95
CA VAL A 63 7.70 -1.94 1.70
C VAL A 63 8.98 -1.14 1.98
N ALA A 64 8.97 -0.23 2.95
CA ALA A 64 10.17 0.52 3.35
C ALA A 64 11.30 -0.40 3.83
N ALA A 65 10.98 -1.46 4.58
CA ALA A 65 11.94 -2.47 5.00
C ALA A 65 12.50 -3.29 3.84
N LEU A 66 11.66 -3.67 2.86
CA LEU A 66 12.13 -4.27 1.60
C LEU A 66 13.07 -3.34 0.82
N LEU A 67 12.87 -2.03 0.91
CA LEU A 67 13.75 -1.02 0.31
C LEU A 67 14.98 -0.71 1.16
N LYS A 68 15.09 -1.28 2.37
CA LYS A 68 16.16 -1.06 3.36
C LYS A 68 16.25 0.40 3.82
N THR A 69 15.12 1.09 3.87
CA THR A 69 15.06 2.48 4.33
C THR A 69 14.65 2.60 5.80
N GLU A 70 13.80 1.71 6.29
CA GLU A 70 13.26 1.70 7.66
C GLU A 70 13.05 0.26 8.15
N ASP A 71 13.04 0.03 9.46
CA ASP A 71 12.68 -1.26 10.05
C ASP A 71 11.15 -1.34 10.27
N VAL A 72 10.60 -2.55 10.32
CA VAL A 72 9.17 -2.76 10.62
C VAL A 72 8.93 -2.63 12.13
N SER A 73 7.88 -1.93 12.54
CA SER A 73 7.50 -1.83 13.95
C SER A 73 7.04 -3.17 14.53
N TYR A 74 7.00 -3.28 15.87
CA TYR A 74 6.50 -4.49 16.54
C TYR A 74 5.05 -4.81 16.14
N ASP A 75 4.17 -3.81 16.20
CA ASP A 75 2.75 -3.95 15.85
C ASP A 75 2.57 -4.39 14.38
N CYS A 76 3.35 -3.81 13.45
CA CYS A 76 3.30 -4.21 12.05
C CYS A 76 3.93 -5.57 11.78
N CYS A 77 4.90 -5.99 12.60
CA CYS A 77 5.39 -7.36 12.58
C CYS A 77 4.33 -8.36 13.05
N GLU A 78 3.52 -8.05 14.06
CA GLU A 78 2.40 -8.92 14.46
C GLU A 78 1.41 -9.11 13.30
N ASN A 79 1.02 -8.01 12.63
CA ASN A 79 0.14 -8.06 11.45
C ASN A 79 0.74 -8.90 10.31
N LEU A 80 2.04 -8.75 10.03
CA LEU A 80 2.73 -9.54 9.01
C LEU A 80 2.75 -11.04 9.35
N ILE A 81 2.97 -11.39 10.62
CA ILE A 81 2.96 -12.79 11.08
C ILE A 81 1.56 -13.39 11.02
N GLU A 82 0.53 -12.63 11.39
CA GLU A 82 -0.87 -13.04 11.27
C GLU A 82 -1.32 -13.23 9.81
N MET A 83 -0.86 -12.35 8.90
CA MET A 83 -1.07 -12.50 7.46
C MET A 83 -0.46 -13.81 6.91
N GLY A 84 0.70 -14.20 7.44
CA GLY A 84 1.34 -15.47 7.12
C GLY A 84 2.36 -15.41 5.99
N LYS A 85 3.24 -16.41 5.97
CA LYS A 85 4.44 -16.40 5.13
C LYS A 85 4.14 -16.47 3.64
N ASP A 86 3.20 -17.33 3.25
CA ASP A 86 2.86 -17.54 1.85
C ASP A 86 2.27 -16.27 1.21
N CYS A 87 1.50 -15.50 1.99
CA CYS A 87 0.99 -14.20 1.59
C CYS A 87 2.13 -13.17 1.45
N HIS A 88 3.03 -13.11 2.44
CA HIS A 88 4.20 -12.22 2.39
C HIS A 88 5.09 -12.49 1.17
N ASP A 89 5.43 -13.76 0.93
CA ASP A 89 6.29 -14.15 -0.19
C ASP A 89 5.64 -13.79 -1.53
N ALA A 90 4.34 -14.06 -1.71
CA ALA A 90 3.61 -13.73 -2.93
C ALA A 90 3.50 -12.21 -3.18
N LEU A 91 3.30 -11.41 -2.12
CA LEU A 91 3.32 -9.95 -2.22
C LEU A 91 4.71 -9.43 -2.60
N VAL A 92 5.77 -9.96 -2.00
CA VAL A 92 7.17 -9.59 -2.32
C VAL A 92 7.51 -9.90 -3.77
N GLU A 93 7.12 -11.08 -4.27
CA GLU A 93 7.30 -11.45 -5.67
C GLU A 93 6.53 -10.50 -6.59
N THR A 94 5.27 -10.19 -6.24
CA THR A 94 4.43 -9.26 -7.00
C THR A 94 5.03 -7.86 -7.06
N ILE A 95 5.55 -7.34 -5.94
CA ILE A 95 6.25 -6.05 -5.90
C ILE A 95 7.40 -6.03 -6.92
N GLY A 96 8.16 -7.11 -7.04
CA GLY A 96 9.25 -7.21 -8.02
C GLY A 96 8.82 -7.16 -9.49
N THR A 97 7.53 -7.37 -9.77
CA THR A 97 6.97 -7.26 -11.13
C THR A 97 6.50 -5.85 -11.48
N ILE A 98 6.33 -4.97 -10.50
CA ILE A 98 5.92 -3.58 -10.69
C ILE A 98 7.10 -2.79 -11.26
N ASP A 99 6.87 -2.01 -12.31
CA ASP A 99 7.93 -1.31 -13.05
C ASP A 99 8.79 -0.41 -12.15
N THR A 100 8.20 0.22 -11.13
CA THR A 100 8.91 1.04 -10.14
C THR A 100 9.98 0.26 -9.35
N PHE A 101 9.76 -1.04 -9.09
CA PHE A 101 10.64 -1.88 -8.27
C PHE A 101 11.42 -2.92 -9.06
N LYS A 102 11.23 -2.97 -10.38
CA LYS A 102 11.81 -3.97 -11.28
C LYS A 102 13.33 -4.06 -11.22
N SER A 103 14.02 -2.95 -10.94
CA SER A 103 15.48 -2.93 -10.74
C SER A 103 15.94 -3.69 -9.49
N LEU A 104 15.05 -3.89 -8.52
CA LEU A 104 15.30 -4.61 -7.26
C LEU A 104 14.75 -6.04 -7.28
N ALA A 105 14.12 -6.48 -8.38
CA ALA A 105 13.42 -7.76 -8.46
C ALA A 105 14.29 -8.96 -8.06
N SER A 106 15.59 -8.96 -8.37
CA SER A 106 16.51 -10.04 -7.99
C SER A 106 16.87 -10.06 -6.51
N GLU A 107 16.72 -8.94 -5.80
CA GLU A 107 17.05 -8.80 -4.38
C GLU A 107 15.82 -8.99 -3.48
N LEU A 108 14.63 -8.62 -3.96
CA LEU A 108 13.39 -8.65 -3.20
C LEU A 108 13.09 -9.98 -2.52
N PRO A 109 13.29 -11.17 -3.13
CA PRO A 109 13.07 -12.45 -2.44
C PRO A 109 13.96 -12.63 -1.19
N GLN A 110 15.23 -12.25 -1.29
CA GLN A 110 16.15 -12.29 -0.15
C GLN A 110 15.73 -11.27 0.91
N ARG A 111 15.42 -10.04 0.51
CA ARG A 111 14.99 -8.97 1.44
C ARG A 111 13.67 -9.30 2.12
N GLY A 112 12.73 -9.92 1.40
CA GLY A 112 11.48 -10.44 1.96
C GLY A 112 11.72 -11.50 3.02
N SER A 113 12.68 -12.41 2.79
CA SER A 113 13.09 -13.39 3.80
C SER A 113 13.73 -12.73 5.03
N GLU A 114 14.54 -11.68 4.84
CA GLU A 114 15.13 -10.89 5.93
C GLU A 114 14.03 -10.24 6.80
N VAL A 115 13.05 -9.57 6.17
CA VAL A 115 11.90 -8.95 6.87
C VAL A 115 11.06 -9.98 7.62
N TRP A 116 10.72 -11.10 6.97
CA TRP A 116 9.95 -12.18 7.61
C TRP A 116 10.64 -12.70 8.86
N ASN A 117 11.94 -13.02 8.75
CA ASN A 117 12.70 -13.55 9.87
C ASN A 117 12.85 -12.55 11.01
N TYR A 118 13.01 -11.26 10.69
CA TYR A 118 13.01 -10.19 11.69
C TYR A 118 11.70 -10.19 12.49
N CYS A 119 10.54 -10.16 11.82
CA CYS A 119 9.24 -10.17 12.49
C CYS A 119 8.97 -11.48 13.25
N ALA A 120 9.34 -12.63 12.69
CA ALA A 120 9.17 -13.92 13.36
C ALA A 120 10.00 -14.00 14.65
N ASN A 121 11.21 -13.43 14.65
CA ASN A 121 12.03 -13.34 15.86
C ASN A 121 11.40 -12.41 16.91
N LEU A 122 10.80 -11.28 16.50
CA LEU A 122 10.10 -10.40 17.43
C LEU A 122 8.87 -11.06 18.06
N ALA A 123 8.08 -11.80 17.28
CA ALA A 123 6.91 -12.52 17.77
C ALA A 123 7.26 -13.64 18.79
N THR A 124 8.50 -14.13 18.79
CA THR A 124 8.99 -15.11 19.78
C THR A 124 9.69 -14.47 20.97
N ALA A 125 9.99 -13.17 20.91
CA ALA A 125 10.52 -12.43 22.03
C ALA A 125 9.39 -12.13 23.03
N PRO A 126 9.67 -12.06 24.34
CA PRO A 126 8.70 -11.51 25.28
C PRO A 126 8.33 -10.10 24.83
N SER A 127 7.03 -9.79 24.74
CA SER A 127 6.53 -8.45 24.41
C SER A 127 7.35 -7.41 25.19
N PRO A 128 7.92 -6.39 24.52
CA PRO A 128 8.59 -5.30 25.21
C PRO A 128 7.62 -4.73 26.24
N SER A 129 7.97 -4.78 27.52
CA SER A 129 7.18 -4.14 28.56
C SER A 129 7.22 -2.63 28.30
N ASN A 130 6.08 -2.03 27.97
CA ASN A 130 5.92 -0.59 27.87
C ASN A 130 6.41 0.06 29.18
N TYR A 131 7.52 0.81 29.11
CA TYR A 131 8.02 1.68 30.18
C TYR A 131 7.78 3.14 29.82
#